data_AF-A0AAN5IDB6-F1
#
_entry.id   AF-A0AAN5IDB6-F1
#
_cell.length_a   1.000
_cell.length_b   1.000
_cell.length_c   1.000
_cell.angle_alpha   90.00
_cell.angle_beta   90.00
_cell.angle_gamma   90.00
#
_symmetry.space_group_name_H-M   'P 1'
#
loop_
_entity.id
_entity.type
_entity.pdbx_description
1 polymer ?
#
loop_
_entity_poly.entity_id
_entity_poly.type
_entity_poly.pdbx_seq_one_letter_code
_entity_poly.pdbx_strand_id
1 'polypeptide(L)'
;MADAEEEFFQIWKNFVLNESLSASERARRYFVDCPIPDKYSNMWRYMETCGLPESMEEGVERVLSSKDGLALIGDATELRYAEMTNCNLQTVGQEFWKKPYAVAVQEGHPLKDHISSEILSLQGRLFDLKQKWWYENPKKIVCPIDSTYDSDLEYLSNIALIMIFIGISFCILTLTAEYFYFRRQDINEQQASLIFSNEEREEEDK
;
A
#
# COMPACT_ATOMS: atom_id res chain seq x y z
N MET A 1 14.44 -19.71 -8.63
CA MET A 1 14.62 -18.32 -9.11
C MET A 1 16.10 -18.00 -9.20
N ALA A 2 16.87 -18.18 -8.13
CA ALA A 2 18.33 -18.13 -8.20
C ALA A 2 18.89 -19.05 -9.30
N ASP A 3 18.43 -20.32 -9.37
CA ASP A 3 18.87 -21.23 -10.44
C ASP A 3 18.56 -20.74 -11.86
N ALA A 4 17.41 -20.05 -12.03
CA ALA A 4 17.04 -19.50 -13.33
C ALA A 4 17.91 -18.30 -13.69
N GLU A 5 18.24 -17.43 -12.72
CA GLU A 5 19.21 -16.35 -12.91
C GLU A 5 20.58 -16.93 -13.32
N GLU A 6 21.03 -17.98 -12.64
CA GLU A 6 22.30 -18.66 -12.97
C GLU A 6 22.26 -19.27 -14.38
N GLU A 7 21.17 -19.93 -14.76
CA GLU A 7 21.02 -20.47 -16.11
C GLU A 7 21.09 -19.37 -17.19
N PHE A 8 20.36 -18.27 -17.00
CA PHE A 8 20.43 -17.13 -17.92
C PHE A 8 21.80 -16.48 -17.93
N PHE A 9 22.47 -16.39 -16.79
CA PHE A 9 23.83 -15.87 -16.69
C PHE A 9 24.79 -16.74 -17.51
N GLN A 10 24.69 -18.07 -17.42
CA GLN A 10 25.49 -18.98 -18.24
C GLN A 10 25.17 -18.86 -19.73
N ILE A 11 23.90 -18.70 -20.10
CA ILE A 11 23.49 -18.47 -21.50
C ILE A 11 24.11 -17.17 -22.02
N TRP A 12 24.00 -16.08 -21.28
CA TRP A 12 24.59 -14.78 -21.65
C TRP A 12 26.12 -14.88 -21.75
N LYS A 13 26.75 -15.53 -20.78
CA LYS A 13 28.20 -15.77 -20.77
C LYS A 13 28.63 -16.53 -22.02
N ASN A 14 27.93 -17.61 -22.37
CA ASN A 14 28.20 -18.38 -23.58
C ASN A 14 27.88 -17.59 -24.85
N PHE A 15 26.96 -16.64 -24.82
CA PHE A 15 26.66 -15.79 -25.98
C PHE A 15 27.77 -14.76 -26.25
N VAL A 16 28.30 -14.13 -25.19
CA VAL A 16 29.31 -13.07 -25.26
C VAL A 16 30.74 -13.62 -25.37
N LEU A 17 31.07 -14.63 -24.56
CA LEU A 17 32.44 -15.12 -24.37
C LEU A 17 32.74 -16.44 -25.11
N ASN A 18 31.92 -16.84 -26.08
CA ASN A 18 32.20 -18.07 -26.82
C ASN A 18 33.56 -18.00 -27.55
N GLU A 19 34.47 -18.90 -27.18
CA GLU A 19 35.81 -18.96 -27.76
C GLU A 19 35.82 -19.46 -29.22
N SER A 20 34.77 -20.15 -29.66
CA SER A 20 34.66 -20.66 -31.04
C SER A 20 34.34 -19.58 -32.08
N LEU A 21 34.05 -18.36 -31.65
CA LEU A 21 33.72 -17.23 -32.53
C LEU A 21 34.98 -16.51 -33.03
N SER A 22 34.88 -15.89 -34.21
CA SER A 22 35.95 -15.03 -34.71
C SER A 22 36.11 -13.77 -33.83
N ALA A 23 37.32 -13.19 -33.82
CA ALA A 23 37.63 -12.04 -32.96
C ALA A 23 36.72 -10.82 -33.22
N SER A 24 36.29 -10.60 -34.47
CA SER A 24 35.39 -9.51 -34.84
C SER A 24 33.96 -9.74 -34.35
N GLU A 25 33.48 -10.98 -34.32
CA GLU A 25 32.16 -11.34 -33.79
C GLU A 25 32.09 -11.19 -32.27
N ARG A 26 33.15 -11.60 -31.57
CA ARG A 26 33.25 -11.38 -30.11
C ARG A 26 33.26 -9.91 -29.76
N ALA A 27 34.02 -9.08 -30.50
CA ALA A 27 34.07 -7.64 -30.27
C ALA A 27 32.68 -6.97 -30.41
N ARG A 28 31.85 -7.46 -31.34
CA ARG A 28 30.46 -6.98 -31.49
C ARG A 28 29.53 -7.35 -30.34
N ARG A 29 29.78 -8.48 -29.66
CA ARG A 29 28.93 -8.97 -28.56
C ARG A 29 29.39 -8.51 -27.17
N TYR A 30 30.65 -8.10 -27.05
CA TYR A 30 31.25 -7.66 -25.77
C TYR A 30 30.50 -6.49 -25.10
N PHE A 31 29.86 -5.62 -25.90
CA PHE A 31 29.11 -4.47 -25.38
C PHE A 31 27.69 -4.83 -24.89
N VAL A 32 27.26 -6.09 -24.99
CA VAL A 32 25.94 -6.50 -24.51
C VAL A 32 25.99 -6.67 -23.00
N ASP A 33 25.44 -5.71 -22.28
CA ASP A 33 25.27 -5.79 -20.83
C ASP A 33 24.46 -7.02 -20.44
N CYS A 34 24.77 -7.61 -19.27
CA CYS A 34 23.97 -8.69 -18.72
C CYS A 34 22.56 -8.15 -18.42
N PRO A 35 21.49 -8.74 -18.99
CA PRO A 35 20.14 -8.19 -18.86
C PRO A 35 19.52 -8.41 -17.48
N ILE A 36 20.14 -9.20 -16.60
CA ILE A 36 19.54 -9.63 -15.32
C ILE A 36 20.47 -9.24 -14.16
N PRO A 37 19.99 -8.47 -13.17
CA PRO A 37 20.74 -8.19 -11.95
C PRO A 37 20.76 -9.39 -11.02
N ASP A 38 21.87 -9.62 -10.30
CA ASP A 38 22.06 -10.73 -9.34
C ASP A 38 21.24 -10.54 -8.04
N LYS A 39 19.93 -10.42 -8.15
CA LYS A 39 19.06 -10.13 -7.01
C LYS A 39 18.68 -11.40 -6.27
N TYR A 40 18.16 -12.40 -6.96
CA TYR A 40 17.67 -13.63 -6.32
C TYR A 40 18.82 -14.52 -5.86
N SER A 41 19.95 -14.54 -6.57
CA SER A 41 21.19 -15.23 -6.15
C SER A 41 21.73 -14.69 -4.82
N ASN A 42 21.75 -13.37 -4.64
CA ASN A 42 22.16 -12.77 -3.37
C ASN A 42 21.17 -13.11 -2.24
N MET A 43 19.86 -13.01 -2.49
CA MET A 43 18.84 -13.41 -1.52
C MET A 43 18.95 -14.87 -1.11
N TRP A 44 19.18 -15.78 -2.06
CA TRP A 44 19.36 -17.21 -1.81
C TRP A 44 20.54 -17.48 -0.88
N ARG A 45 21.69 -16.85 -1.13
CA ARG A 45 22.87 -16.98 -0.26
C ARG A 45 22.59 -16.55 1.18
N TYR A 46 21.82 -15.49 1.38
CA TYR A 46 21.40 -15.09 2.73
C TYR A 46 20.46 -16.12 3.37
N MET A 47 19.50 -16.68 2.62
CA MET A 47 18.60 -17.71 3.15
C MET A 47 19.34 -18.98 3.57
N GLU A 48 20.35 -19.41 2.81
CA GLU A 48 21.21 -20.54 3.18
C GLU A 48 21.94 -20.29 4.51
N THR A 49 22.45 -19.07 4.72
CA THR A 49 23.15 -18.71 5.97
C THR A 49 22.20 -18.61 7.18
N CYS A 50 20.94 -18.23 6.97
CA CYS A 50 19.94 -18.09 8.03
C CYS A 50 19.30 -19.42 8.46
N GLY A 51 19.45 -20.48 7.65
CA GLY A 51 18.82 -21.77 7.85
C GLY A 51 17.34 -21.77 7.44
N LEU A 52 16.96 -22.72 6.60
CA LEU A 52 15.61 -22.90 6.07
C LEU A 52 14.75 -23.68 7.09
N PRO A 53 13.47 -23.30 7.32
CA PRO A 53 12.56 -24.09 8.13
C PRO A 53 12.21 -25.41 7.42
N GLU A 54 11.93 -26.47 8.18
CA GLU A 54 11.54 -27.78 7.61
C GLU A 54 10.07 -27.80 7.17
N SER A 55 9.23 -27.00 7.83
CA SER A 55 7.79 -26.91 7.57
C SER A 55 7.30 -25.46 7.57
N MET A 56 6.13 -25.25 6.96
CA MET A 56 5.48 -23.94 6.93
C MET A 56 5.10 -23.49 8.36
N GLU A 57 4.61 -24.40 9.19
CA GLU A 57 4.21 -24.13 10.57
C GLU A 57 5.40 -23.66 11.42
N GLU A 58 6.54 -24.34 11.31
CA GLU A 58 7.79 -23.93 11.97
C GLU A 58 8.25 -22.56 11.48
N GLY A 59 8.16 -22.31 10.17
CA GLY A 59 8.49 -21.01 9.58
C GLY A 59 7.63 -19.89 10.16
N VAL A 60 6.32 -20.10 10.29
CA VAL A 60 5.38 -19.14 10.88
C VAL A 60 5.68 -18.89 12.35
N GLU A 61 5.95 -19.94 13.13
CA GLU A 61 6.32 -19.80 14.55
C GLU A 61 7.65 -19.04 14.72
N ARG A 62 8.62 -19.28 13.85
CA ARG A 62 9.90 -18.57 13.83
C ARG A 62 9.73 -17.08 13.50
N VAL A 63 8.80 -16.73 12.62
CA VAL A 63 8.46 -15.33 12.35
C VAL A 63 7.79 -14.68 13.57
N LEU A 64 6.83 -15.36 14.19
CA LEU A 64 6.10 -14.83 15.36
C LEU A 64 7.00 -14.67 16.60
N SER A 65 7.99 -15.54 16.77
CA SER A 65 8.94 -15.50 17.90
C SER A 65 10.08 -14.50 17.69
N SER A 66 10.37 -14.12 16.44
CA SER A 66 11.44 -13.17 16.11
C SER A 66 11.06 -11.74 16.49
N LYS A 67 11.91 -11.10 17.30
CA LYS A 67 11.79 -9.67 17.64
C LYS A 67 12.45 -8.75 16.62
N ASP A 68 13.38 -9.28 15.83
CA ASP A 68 14.26 -8.51 14.93
C ASP A 68 13.71 -8.41 13.49
N GLY A 69 12.41 -8.70 13.29
CA GLY A 69 11.75 -8.60 11.99
C GLY A 69 12.23 -9.68 11.00
N LEU A 70 11.74 -10.91 11.18
CA LEU A 70 11.98 -12.00 10.23
C LEU A 70 10.88 -12.03 9.17
N ALA A 71 11.25 -12.23 7.90
CA ALA A 71 10.31 -12.46 6.81
C ALA A 71 10.36 -13.93 6.37
N LEU A 72 9.19 -14.51 6.13
CA LEU A 72 9.05 -15.85 5.56
C LEU A 72 8.62 -15.74 4.09
N ILE A 73 9.27 -16.51 3.22
CA ILE A 73 8.92 -16.63 1.81
C ILE A 73 8.33 -18.02 1.60
N GLY A 74 7.16 -18.10 0.98
CA GLY A 74 6.41 -19.35 0.81
C GLY A 74 5.36 -19.25 -0.28
N ASP A 75 4.50 -20.26 -0.36
CA ASP A 75 3.36 -20.23 -1.28
C ASP A 75 2.34 -19.16 -0.86
N ALA A 76 1.81 -18.43 -1.83
CA ALA A 76 0.93 -17.30 -1.58
C ALA A 76 -0.37 -17.74 -0.89
N THR A 77 -0.86 -18.93 -1.20
CA THR A 77 -2.08 -19.49 -0.59
C THR A 77 -1.85 -19.85 0.88
N GLU A 78 -0.74 -20.48 1.22
CA GLU A 78 -0.39 -20.86 2.59
C GLU A 78 -0.17 -19.63 3.47
N LEU A 79 0.56 -18.62 2.96
CA LEU A 79 0.78 -17.36 3.67
C LEU A 79 -0.53 -16.60 3.89
N ARG A 80 -1.39 -16.52 2.85
CA ARG A 80 -2.70 -15.90 2.96
C ARG A 80 -3.60 -16.61 3.97
N TYR A 81 -3.47 -17.92 4.10
CA TYR A 81 -4.20 -18.69 5.10
C TYR A 81 -3.66 -18.41 6.52
N ALA A 82 -2.35 -18.30 6.68
CA ALA A 82 -1.72 -17.93 7.95
C ALA A 82 -2.15 -16.52 8.41
N GLU A 83 -2.17 -15.54 7.50
CA GLU A 83 -2.67 -14.18 7.74
C GLU A 83 -4.16 -14.17 8.08
N MET A 84 -4.97 -14.97 7.39
CA MET A 84 -6.41 -15.09 7.67
C MET A 84 -6.72 -15.66 9.07
N THR A 85 -5.79 -16.46 9.62
CA THR A 85 -5.96 -17.15 10.91
C THR A 85 -5.22 -16.47 12.05
N ASN A 86 -4.28 -15.55 11.78
CA ASN A 86 -3.48 -14.84 12.78
C ASN A 86 -3.25 -13.37 12.39
N CYS A 87 -3.74 -12.42 13.22
CA CYS A 87 -3.66 -10.98 12.94
C CYS A 87 -2.27 -10.36 13.13
N ASN A 88 -1.34 -11.12 13.73
CA ASN A 88 0.04 -10.66 13.90
C ASN A 88 0.88 -10.87 12.64
N LEU A 89 0.32 -11.56 11.63
CA LEU A 89 0.96 -11.81 10.35
C LEU A 89 0.33 -10.91 9.30
N GLN A 90 1.17 -10.43 8.37
CA GLN A 90 0.73 -9.66 7.22
C GLN A 90 1.50 -10.11 5.98
N THR A 91 0.80 -10.25 4.86
CA THR A 91 1.45 -10.54 3.59
C THR A 91 1.90 -9.22 2.95
N VAL A 92 3.18 -9.10 2.62
CA VAL A 92 3.75 -7.87 2.04
C VAL A 92 4.06 -8.07 0.56
N GLY A 93 3.59 -7.14 -0.27
CA GLY A 93 3.90 -7.07 -1.70
C GLY A 93 3.00 -7.92 -2.57
N GLN A 94 3.42 -8.11 -3.83
CA GLN A 94 2.70 -8.91 -4.82
C GLN A 94 3.37 -10.28 -5.00
N GLU A 95 2.55 -11.28 -5.34
CA GLU A 95 3.01 -12.59 -5.80
C GLU A 95 4.02 -12.45 -6.95
N PHE A 96 5.27 -12.83 -6.70
CA PHE A 96 6.36 -12.75 -7.68
C PHE A 96 6.30 -13.85 -8.75
N TRP A 97 5.60 -14.95 -8.49
CA TRP A 97 5.39 -16.04 -9.44
C TRP A 97 4.02 -16.69 -9.19
N LYS A 98 3.24 -16.90 -10.27
CA LYS A 98 1.99 -17.67 -10.21
C LYS A 98 2.22 -19.12 -10.65
N LYS A 99 2.16 -20.06 -9.71
CA LYS A 99 2.23 -21.50 -9.99
C LYS A 99 0.81 -22.08 -9.94
N PRO A 100 0.29 -22.68 -11.03
CA PRO A 100 -0.98 -23.38 -10.97
C PRO A 100 -0.83 -24.71 -10.23
N TYR A 101 -1.82 -25.08 -9.43
CA TYR A 101 -1.93 -26.44 -8.91
C TYR A 101 -2.47 -27.38 -9.99
N ALA A 102 -1.92 -28.59 -10.04
CA ALA A 102 -2.32 -29.61 -10.99
C ALA A 102 -2.42 -30.96 -10.28
N VAL A 103 -3.36 -31.80 -10.74
CA VAL A 103 -3.47 -33.19 -10.31
C VAL A 103 -2.63 -34.04 -11.26
N ALA A 104 -1.59 -34.67 -10.72
CA ALA A 104 -0.73 -35.57 -11.49
C ALA A 104 -1.32 -36.97 -11.54
N VAL A 105 -1.29 -37.60 -12.71
CA VAL A 105 -1.71 -38.99 -12.94
C VAL A 105 -0.58 -39.68 -13.70
N GLN A 106 -0.37 -40.98 -13.46
CA GLN A 106 0.61 -41.76 -14.21
C GLN A 106 0.35 -41.68 -15.72
N GLU A 107 1.43 -41.59 -16.49
CA GLU A 107 1.36 -41.56 -17.95
C GLU A 107 0.66 -42.81 -18.50
N GLY A 108 -0.24 -42.63 -19.46
CA GLY A 108 -1.02 -43.70 -20.08
C GLY A 108 -2.23 -44.19 -19.27
N HIS A 109 -2.48 -43.65 -18.07
CA HIS A 109 -3.62 -44.08 -17.27
C HIS A 109 -4.95 -43.51 -17.80
N PRO A 110 -6.01 -44.32 -17.97
CA PRO A 110 -7.29 -43.90 -18.58
C PRO A 110 -8.05 -42.85 -17.76
N LEU A 111 -7.74 -42.72 -16.47
CA LEU A 111 -8.37 -41.73 -15.57
C LEU A 111 -8.00 -40.28 -15.90
N LYS A 112 -6.92 -40.05 -16.66
CA LYS A 112 -6.48 -38.70 -17.03
C LYS A 112 -7.60 -37.91 -17.70
N ASP A 113 -8.27 -38.52 -18.68
CA ASP A 113 -9.31 -37.87 -19.47
C ASP A 113 -10.58 -37.65 -18.63
N HIS A 114 -10.91 -38.61 -17.77
CA HIS A 114 -12.04 -38.49 -16.83
C HIS A 114 -11.81 -37.37 -15.81
N ILE A 115 -10.64 -37.30 -15.16
CA ILE A 115 -10.31 -36.23 -14.22
C ILE A 115 -10.30 -34.87 -14.92
N SER A 116 -9.74 -34.77 -16.13
CA SER A 116 -9.72 -33.52 -16.87
C SER A 116 -11.13 -33.02 -17.21
N SER A 117 -12.04 -33.93 -17.58
CA SER A 117 -13.44 -33.60 -17.86
C SER A 117 -14.16 -33.10 -16.61
N GLU A 118 -13.96 -33.76 -15.46
CA GLU A 118 -14.55 -33.33 -14.19
C GLU A 118 -13.96 -32.02 -13.66
N ILE A 119 -12.66 -31.77 -13.84
CA ILE A 119 -12.07 -30.47 -13.49
C ILE A 119 -12.69 -29.34 -14.32
N LEU A 120 -12.95 -29.58 -15.60
CA LEU A 120 -13.61 -28.61 -16.47
C LEU A 120 -15.05 -28.35 -16.02
N SER A 121 -15.80 -29.39 -15.64
CA SER A 121 -17.16 -29.23 -15.10
C SER A 121 -17.17 -28.42 -13.79
N LEU A 122 -16.13 -28.58 -12.96
CA LEU A 122 -15.95 -27.85 -11.70
C LEU A 122 -15.53 -26.39 -11.87
N GLN A 123 -14.98 -25.97 -13.02
CA GLN A 123 -14.59 -24.56 -13.24
C GLN A 123 -15.77 -23.60 -13.02
N GLY A 124 -16.99 -23.99 -13.41
CA GLY A 124 -18.19 -23.19 -13.20
C GLY A 124 -18.57 -23.00 -11.73
N ARG A 125 -18.11 -23.87 -10.83
CA ARG A 125 -18.40 -23.85 -9.38
C ARG A 125 -17.19 -23.45 -8.53
N LEU A 126 -16.06 -23.14 -9.17
CA LEU A 126 -14.82 -22.81 -8.47
C LEU A 126 -14.95 -21.54 -7.63
N PHE A 127 -15.76 -20.59 -8.10
CA PHE A 127 -16.07 -19.37 -7.35
C PHE A 127 -16.75 -19.69 -6.01
N ASP A 128 -17.78 -20.54 -6.01
CA ASP A 128 -18.50 -20.94 -4.81
C ASP A 128 -17.59 -21.67 -3.82
N LEU A 129 -16.73 -22.56 -4.33
CA LEU A 129 -15.74 -23.26 -3.50
C LEU A 129 -14.74 -22.28 -2.89
N LYS A 130 -14.25 -21.32 -3.68
CA LYS A 130 -13.36 -20.27 -3.17
C LYS A 130 -14.07 -19.46 -2.09
N GLN A 131 -15.35 -19.11 -2.28
CA GLN A 131 -16.11 -18.36 -1.30
C GLN A 131 -16.26 -19.12 0.01
N LYS A 132 -16.64 -20.38 -0.07
CA LYS A 132 -16.78 -21.27 1.08
C LYS A 132 -15.48 -21.38 1.90
N TRP A 133 -14.35 -21.58 1.24
CA TRP A 133 -13.09 -21.86 1.93
C TRP A 133 -12.32 -20.62 2.39
N TRP A 134 -12.52 -19.47 1.75
CA TRP A 134 -11.80 -18.23 2.09
C TRP A 134 -12.67 -17.18 2.79
N TYR A 135 -13.95 -17.05 2.44
CA TYR A 135 -14.80 -16.03 3.06
C TYR A 135 -15.65 -16.59 4.20
N GLU A 136 -16.18 -17.81 4.05
CA GLU A 136 -17.05 -18.48 5.04
C GLU A 136 -16.28 -19.43 5.98
N ASN A 137 -14.95 -19.32 6.01
CA ASN A 137 -14.12 -20.20 6.82
C ASN A 137 -14.33 -19.94 8.32
N PRO A 138 -14.68 -20.95 9.14
CA PRO A 138 -14.86 -20.76 10.58
C PRO A 138 -13.58 -20.38 11.33
N LYS A 139 -12.41 -20.65 10.76
CA LYS A 139 -11.11 -20.28 11.34
C LYS A 139 -10.66 -18.86 10.96
N LYS A 140 -11.38 -18.19 10.07
CA LYS A 140 -11.08 -16.81 9.69
C LYS A 140 -11.33 -15.91 10.89
N ILE A 141 -10.29 -15.20 11.32
CA ILE A 141 -10.43 -14.18 12.35
C ILE A 141 -10.61 -12.81 11.69
N VAL A 142 -11.48 -11.99 12.28
CA VAL A 142 -11.64 -10.59 11.88
C VAL A 142 -10.62 -9.80 12.68
N CYS A 143 -9.55 -9.41 12.02
CA CYS A 143 -8.54 -8.56 12.63
C CYS A 143 -9.10 -7.15 12.80
N PRO A 144 -8.90 -6.51 13.97
CA PRO A 144 -9.16 -5.09 14.09
C PRO A 144 -8.27 -4.40 13.06
N ILE A 145 -8.89 -3.66 12.14
CA ILE A 145 -8.16 -2.73 11.28
C ILE A 145 -7.51 -1.75 12.26
N ASP A 146 -6.18 -1.59 12.18
CA ASP A 146 -5.47 -0.62 13.01
C ASP A 146 -6.19 0.72 12.90
N SER A 147 -6.93 1.05 13.96
CA SER A 147 -7.80 2.23 14.03
C SER A 147 -6.99 3.52 13.97
N THR A 148 -5.66 3.43 13.94
CA THR A 148 -4.72 4.52 13.70
C THR A 148 -5.12 5.33 12.46
N TYR A 149 -5.45 4.68 11.34
CA TYR A 149 -5.85 5.39 10.12
C TYR A 149 -7.22 6.07 10.22
N ASP A 150 -8.18 5.44 10.90
CA ASP A 150 -9.50 6.03 11.14
C ASP A 150 -9.40 7.21 12.10
N SER A 151 -8.60 7.06 13.16
CA SER A 151 -8.32 8.15 14.09
C SER A 151 -7.59 9.31 13.43
N ASP A 152 -6.62 9.05 12.53
CA ASP A 152 -5.89 10.10 11.80
C ASP A 152 -6.82 10.91 10.89
N LEU A 153 -7.79 10.27 10.23
CA LEU A 153 -8.80 10.95 9.43
C LEU A 153 -9.79 11.75 10.29
N GLU A 154 -10.20 11.22 11.44
CA GLU A 154 -11.01 11.97 12.42
C GLU A 154 -10.25 13.19 12.97
N TYR A 155 -8.96 13.06 13.30
CA TYR A 155 -8.13 14.17 13.76
C TYR A 155 -8.00 15.27 12.70
N LEU A 156 -7.76 14.91 11.44
CA LEU A 156 -7.68 15.88 10.34
C LEU A 156 -9.02 16.58 10.08
N SER A 157 -10.13 15.85 10.12
CA SER A 157 -11.48 16.41 9.96
C SER A 157 -11.81 17.40 11.08
N ASN A 158 -11.49 17.05 12.33
CA ASN A 158 -11.77 17.87 13.50
C ASN A 158 -10.98 19.19 13.48
N ILE A 159 -9.71 19.19 13.04
CA ILE A 159 -8.90 20.41 12.91
C ILE A 159 -9.46 21.33 11.82
N ALA A 160 -9.88 20.78 10.68
CA ALA A 160 -10.45 21.56 9.58
C ALA A 160 -11.73 22.31 10.02
N LEU A 161 -12.59 21.65 10.80
CA LEU A 161 -13.81 22.28 11.33
C LEU A 161 -13.50 23.44 12.27
N ILE A 162 -12.53 23.29 13.18
CA ILE A 162 -12.14 24.34 14.13
C ILE A 162 -11.64 25.60 13.40
N MET A 163 -10.82 25.44 12.35
CA MET A 163 -10.31 26.58 11.57
C MET A 163 -11.42 27.34 10.85
N ILE A 164 -12.45 26.64 10.35
CA ILE A 164 -13.62 27.27 9.72
C ILE A 164 -14.40 28.10 10.73
N PHE A 165 -14.64 27.58 11.94
CA PHE A 165 -15.34 28.32 13.00
C PHE A 165 -14.57 29.56 13.45
N ILE A 166 -13.25 29.49 13.55
CA ILE A 166 -12.40 30.64 13.87
C ILE A 166 -12.48 31.70 12.77
N GLY A 167 -12.42 31.29 11.49
CA GLY A 167 -12.55 32.20 10.35
C GLY A 167 -13.88 32.94 10.33
N ILE A 168 -14.99 32.23 10.52
CA ILE A 168 -16.33 32.83 10.57
C ILE A 168 -16.44 33.82 11.75
N SER A 169 -15.94 33.44 12.91
CA SER A 169 -15.95 34.30 14.10
C SER A 169 -15.16 35.58 13.87
N PHE A 170 -14.01 35.48 13.21
CA PHE A 170 -13.18 36.64 12.90
C PHE A 170 -13.87 37.60 11.92
N CYS A 171 -14.52 37.08 10.86
CA CYS A 171 -15.28 37.89 9.91
C CYS A 171 -16.46 38.63 10.57
N ILE A 172 -17.16 37.99 11.50
CA ILE A 172 -18.25 38.64 12.24
C ILE A 172 -17.69 39.76 13.15
N LEU A 173 -16.57 39.50 13.83
CA LEU A 173 -15.92 40.49 14.68
C LEU A 173 -15.44 41.71 13.88
N THR A 174 -14.82 41.52 12.71
CA THR A 174 -14.39 42.64 11.86
C THR A 174 -15.59 43.46 11.38
N LEU A 175 -16.67 42.81 10.95
CA LEU A 175 -17.87 43.50 10.46
C LEU A 175 -18.59 44.28 11.58
N THR A 176 -18.67 43.71 12.78
CA THR A 176 -19.25 44.42 13.94
C THR A 176 -18.39 45.61 14.39
N ALA A 177 -17.06 45.47 14.35
CA ALA A 177 -16.13 46.56 14.65
C ALA A 177 -16.25 47.71 13.64
N GLU A 178 -16.31 47.41 12.34
CA GLU A 178 -16.53 48.41 11.29
C GLU A 178 -17.88 49.11 11.46
N TYR A 179 -18.96 48.35 11.68
CA TYR A 179 -20.28 48.92 11.93
C TYR A 179 -20.29 49.90 13.11
N PHE A 180 -19.60 49.54 14.19
CA PHE A 180 -19.52 50.41 15.37
C PHE A 180 -18.63 51.63 15.16
N TYR A 181 -17.54 51.49 14.40
CA TYR A 181 -16.66 52.59 14.01
C TYR A 181 -17.42 53.62 13.15
N PHE A 182 -18.10 53.17 12.10
CA PHE A 182 -18.92 54.04 11.25
C PHE A 182 -20.04 54.70 12.04
N ARG A 183 -20.77 53.94 12.87
CA ARG A 183 -21.84 54.50 13.69
C ARG A 183 -21.34 55.56 14.69
N ARG A 184 -20.12 55.41 15.23
CA ARG A 184 -19.50 56.43 16.08
C ARG A 184 -19.10 57.68 15.29
N GLN A 185 -18.59 57.51 14.07
CA GLN A 185 -18.26 58.64 13.20
C GLN A 185 -19.50 59.46 12.85
N ASP A 186 -20.61 58.80 12.48
CA ASP A 186 -21.87 59.48 12.16
C ASP A 186 -22.42 60.29 13.34
N ILE A 187 -22.35 59.74 14.56
CA ILE A 187 -22.78 60.44 15.79
C ILE A 187 -21.89 61.66 16.07
N ASN A 188 -20.58 61.52 15.89
CA ASN A 188 -19.64 62.62 16.12
C ASN A 188 -19.79 63.75 15.09
N GLU A 189 -20.07 63.43 13.82
CA GLU A 189 -20.32 64.44 12.77
C GLU A 189 -21.66 65.18 13.00
N GLN A 190 -22.70 64.48 13.46
CA GLN A 190 -23.95 65.12 13.88
C GLN A 190 -23.79 66.00 15.13
N GLN A 191 -22.95 65.60 16.09
CA GLN A 191 -22.65 66.44 17.25
C GLN A 191 -21.82 67.67 16.89
N ALA A 192 -20.85 67.55 15.97
CA ALA A 192 -20.03 68.68 15.51
C ALA A 192 -20.85 69.72 14.73
N SER A 193 -21.76 69.28 13.86
CA SER A 193 -22.68 70.19 13.14
C SER A 193 -23.68 70.89 14.07
N LEU A 194 -24.16 70.21 15.12
CA LEU A 194 -25.02 70.82 16.14
C LEU A 194 -24.27 71.85 16.99
N ILE A 195 -23.01 71.60 17.34
CA ILE A 195 -22.16 72.57 18.05
C ILE A 195 -21.89 73.79 17.17
N PHE A 196 -21.53 73.59 15.89
CA PHE A 196 -21.33 74.69 14.95
C PHE A 196 -22.59 75.53 14.74
N SER A 197 -23.77 74.90 14.64
CA SER A 197 -25.07 75.60 14.54
C SER A 197 -25.52 76.32 15.82
N ASN A 198 -24.92 76.00 16.97
CA ASN A 198 -25.15 76.71 18.22
C ASN A 198 -24.13 77.85 18.38
N GLU A 199 -22.90 77.68 17.89
CA GLU A 199 -21.85 78.71 17.87
C GLU A 199 -22.17 79.84 16.88
N GLU A 200 -22.69 79.53 15.68
CA GLU A 200 -23.23 80.55 14.75
C GLU A 200 -24.42 81.33 15.35
N ARG A 201 -25.21 80.71 16.23
CA ARG A 201 -26.35 81.36 16.89
C ARG A 201 -25.93 82.30 18.04
N GLU A 202 -24.77 82.06 18.66
CA GLU A 202 -24.21 82.95 19.68
C GLU A 202 -23.44 84.14 19.09
N GLU A 203 -22.97 84.05 17.83
CA GLU A 203 -22.35 85.17 17.11
C GLU A 203 -23.37 86.17 16.53
N GLU A 204 -24.59 85.75 16.18
CA GLU A 204 -25.67 86.67 15.72
C GLU A 204 -26.29 87.51 16.86
N ASP A 205 -26.16 87.10 18.12
CA ASP A 205 -26.76 87.77 19.29
C ASP A 205 -25.85 88.81 19.97
N LYS A 206 -24.70 89.16 19.37
CA LYS A 206 -23.68 90.07 19.93
C LYS A 206 -23.37 91.27 19.04
#